data_AF-A0A843AVM4-F1
#
_entry.id   AF-A0A843AVM4-F1
#
_cell.length_a   1.000
_cell.length_b   1.000
_cell.length_c   1.000
_cell.angle_alpha   90.00
_cell.angle_beta   90.00
_cell.angle_gamma   90.00
#
_symmetry.space_group_name_H-M   'P 1'
#
loop_
_entity.id
_entity.type
_entity.pdbx_description
1 polymer ?
#
loop_
_entity_poly.entity_id
_entity_poly.type
_entity_poly.pdbx_seq_one_letter_code
_entity_poly.pdbx_strand_id
1 'polypeptide(L)'
;MIKQYIALAAIVIIMVVATVISLDILPNSTIPLSSVEVTEYQGQELSSASDFRENSIKGPQYVDINSYHLEVDGLVAHPRNYTYDQVKSFQNYQKVVKLDCVEGWSVNILWQGVLVKDILNEAQPLPPANTVIFYAVDGYSTSFPLEYLQNNQIIMAYQMNNATLPPERGFPLQLVAESKWGYKWIKWINRIELSNNSSFQGYWESRGYSISGNLNESFLK
;
A
#
# COMPACT_ATOMS: atom_id res chain seq x y z
N MET A 1 11.89 65.70 -28.36
CA MET A 1 10.73 65.40 -27.51
C MET A 1 10.06 64.05 -27.83
N ILE A 2 9.59 63.77 -29.06
CA ILE A 2 8.80 62.55 -29.39
C ILE A 2 9.52 61.21 -29.06
N LYS A 3 10.84 61.09 -29.29
CA LYS A 3 11.59 59.85 -29.00
C LYS A 3 11.66 59.48 -27.51
N GLN A 4 11.64 60.47 -26.60
CA GLN A 4 11.64 60.21 -25.15
C GLN A 4 10.31 59.63 -24.67
N TYR A 5 9.18 60.07 -25.23
CA TYR A 5 7.86 59.54 -24.88
C TYR A 5 7.66 58.09 -25.34
N ILE A 6 8.21 57.72 -26.50
CA ILE A 6 8.15 56.34 -27.01
C ILE A 6 8.99 55.40 -26.12
N ALA A 7 10.18 55.83 -25.69
CA ALA A 7 11.02 55.06 -24.79
C ALA A 7 10.35 54.87 -23.41
N LEU A 8 9.72 55.92 -22.87
CA LEU A 8 9.01 55.85 -21.61
C LEU A 8 7.80 54.90 -21.69
N ALA A 9 7.02 54.96 -22.77
CA ALA A 9 5.88 54.09 -23.00
C ALA A 9 6.30 52.62 -23.14
N ALA A 10 7.40 52.33 -23.85
CA ALA A 10 7.94 50.98 -23.98
C ALA A 10 8.40 50.41 -22.62
N ILE A 11 9.05 51.20 -21.79
CA ILE A 11 9.49 50.78 -20.45
C ILE A 11 8.29 50.49 -19.54
N VAL A 12 7.25 51.33 -19.58
CA VAL A 12 6.02 51.11 -18.81
C VAL A 12 5.31 49.82 -19.27
N ILE A 13 5.21 49.58 -20.58
CA ILE A 13 4.61 48.35 -21.11
C ILE A 13 5.41 47.12 -20.69
N ILE A 14 6.74 47.17 -20.76
CA ILE A 14 7.60 46.05 -20.34
C ILE A 14 7.44 45.80 -18.83
N MET A 15 7.37 46.84 -18.00
CA MET A 15 7.16 46.67 -16.56
C MET A 15 5.76 46.13 -16.23
N VAL A 16 4.72 46.55 -16.95
CA VAL A 16 3.35 46.02 -16.79
C VAL A 16 3.29 44.55 -17.24
N VAL A 17 3.91 44.20 -18.38
CA VAL A 17 3.97 42.81 -18.85
C VAL A 17 4.78 41.94 -17.89
N ALA A 18 5.91 42.42 -17.37
CA ALA A 18 6.72 41.68 -16.40
C ALA A 18 6.01 41.47 -15.04
N THR A 19 5.20 42.44 -14.60
CA THR A 19 4.39 42.31 -13.38
C THR A 19 3.18 41.39 -13.56
N VAL A 20 2.55 41.39 -14.74
CA VAL A 20 1.47 40.43 -15.07
C VAL A 20 2.01 39.00 -15.18
N ILE A 21 3.18 38.81 -15.81
CA ILE A 21 3.84 37.48 -15.89
C ILE A 21 4.25 36.97 -14.50
N SER A 22 4.61 37.87 -13.57
CA SER A 22 4.99 37.50 -12.22
C SER A 22 3.79 37.17 -11.31
N LEU A 23 2.57 37.62 -11.65
CA LEU A 23 1.36 37.32 -10.88
C LEU A 23 0.83 35.90 -11.14
N ASP A 24 1.11 35.31 -12.31
CA ASP A 24 0.66 33.97 -12.70
C ASP A 24 1.59 32.82 -12.24
N ILE A 25 2.65 33.12 -11.46
CA ILE A 25 3.66 32.13 -11.02
C ILE A 25 3.66 31.94 -9.49
N LEU A 26 2.54 32.19 -8.81
CA LEU A 26 2.38 31.62 -7.48
C LEU A 26 1.82 30.20 -7.65
N PRO A 27 2.61 29.13 -7.39
CA PRO A 27 2.07 27.79 -7.39
C PRO A 27 0.94 27.78 -6.36
N ASN A 28 -0.26 27.40 -6.80
CA ASN A 28 -1.42 27.26 -5.95
C ASN A 28 -1.14 26.07 -5.01
N SER A 29 -0.41 26.33 -3.92
CA SER A 29 0.01 25.30 -2.98
C SER A 29 -1.23 24.85 -2.21
N THR A 30 -1.84 23.76 -2.66
CA THR A 30 -2.91 23.11 -1.90
C THR A 30 -2.32 22.67 -0.56
N ILE A 31 -2.82 23.23 0.54
CA ILE A 31 -2.48 22.75 1.88
C ILE A 31 -3.29 21.47 2.09
N PRO A 32 -2.66 20.30 2.21
CA PRO A 32 -3.39 19.08 2.51
C PRO A 32 -3.95 19.16 3.93
N LEU A 33 -5.26 18.95 4.08
CA LEU A 33 -5.87 18.71 5.37
C LEU A 33 -5.73 17.22 5.73
N SER A 34 -5.59 16.92 7.02
CA SER A 34 -5.61 15.55 7.50
C SER A 34 -6.93 14.87 7.13
N SER A 35 -6.86 13.62 6.67
CA SER A 35 -8.05 12.81 6.45
C SER A 35 -8.81 12.62 7.76
N VAL A 36 -10.14 12.74 7.71
CA VAL A 36 -11.00 12.39 8.85
C VAL A 36 -11.15 10.86 8.84
N GLU A 37 -10.59 10.21 9.85
CA GLU A 37 -10.74 8.78 10.08
C GLU A 37 -12.01 8.50 10.90
N VAL A 38 -12.67 7.37 10.62
CA VAL A 38 -13.68 6.86 11.53
C VAL A 38 -12.99 6.24 12.74
N THR A 39 -13.52 6.51 13.94
CA THR A 39 -12.98 6.00 15.22
C THR A 39 -13.78 4.82 15.77
N GLU A 40 -14.91 4.48 15.14
CA GLU A 40 -15.77 3.36 15.52
C GLU A 40 -16.38 2.71 14.28
N TYR A 41 -16.55 1.39 14.31
CA TYR A 41 -17.30 0.65 13.30
C TYR A 41 -18.12 -0.47 13.95
N GLN A 42 -19.44 -0.47 13.75
CA GLN A 42 -20.35 -1.48 14.28
C GLN A 42 -20.20 -1.70 15.81
N GLY A 43 -20.01 -0.63 16.59
CA GLY A 43 -19.82 -0.71 18.04
C GLY A 43 -18.42 -1.12 18.49
N GLN A 44 -17.46 -1.28 17.57
CA GLN A 44 -16.05 -1.53 17.89
C GLN A 44 -15.24 -0.24 17.79
N GLU A 45 -14.51 0.10 18.84
CA GLU A 45 -13.51 1.17 18.80
C GLU A 45 -12.34 0.80 17.88
N LEU A 46 -11.89 1.79 17.11
CA LEU A 46 -10.77 1.67 16.19
C LEU A 46 -9.57 2.45 16.74
N SER A 47 -8.38 1.90 16.56
CA SER A 47 -7.13 2.63 16.74
C SER A 47 -6.99 3.71 15.67
N SER A 48 -6.33 4.83 16.00
CA SER A 48 -5.97 5.85 15.03
C SER A 48 -4.87 5.33 14.10
N ALA A 49 -4.79 5.81 12.84
CA ALA A 49 -3.64 5.52 11.99
C ALA A 49 -2.31 5.99 12.60
N SER A 50 -2.34 6.98 13.50
CA SER A 50 -1.17 7.43 14.26
C SER A 50 -0.70 6.42 15.30
N ASP A 51 -1.58 5.54 15.80
CA ASP A 51 -1.22 4.49 16.76
C ASP A 51 -0.52 3.31 16.08
N PHE A 52 -0.81 3.12 14.78
CA PHE A 52 -0.10 2.15 13.97
C PHE A 52 1.33 2.66 13.81
N ARG A 53 2.32 1.92 14.33
CA ARG A 53 3.73 2.32 14.24
C ARG A 53 4.32 2.14 12.84
N GLU A 54 5.30 2.98 12.52
CA GLU A 54 6.06 2.85 11.28
C GLU A 54 7.21 1.85 11.49
N ASN A 55 7.17 0.73 10.76
CA ASN A 55 8.13 -0.38 10.88
C ASN A 55 8.71 -0.80 9.52
N SER A 56 9.04 0.18 8.69
CA SER A 56 9.70 -0.04 7.40
C SER A 56 11.13 -0.55 7.54
N ILE A 57 11.61 -1.28 6.54
CA ILE A 57 13.02 -1.68 6.48
C ILE A 57 13.93 -0.58 5.93
N LYS A 58 13.36 0.41 5.21
CA LYS A 58 14.10 1.48 4.50
C LYS A 58 13.39 2.85 4.51
N GLY A 59 12.48 3.09 5.45
CA GLY A 59 11.61 4.26 5.46
C GLY A 59 10.30 4.06 4.68
N PRO A 60 9.34 4.97 4.83
CA PRO A 60 8.13 5.00 4.01
C PRO A 60 8.42 5.10 2.51
N GLN A 61 7.63 4.40 1.69
CA GLN A 61 7.73 4.49 0.24
C GLN A 61 6.62 5.37 -0.31
N TYR A 62 6.97 6.27 -1.24
CA TYR A 62 6.06 7.18 -1.92
C TYR A 62 5.86 6.70 -3.36
N VAL A 63 4.87 5.84 -3.55
CA VAL A 63 4.60 5.18 -4.83
C VAL A 63 3.69 6.06 -5.69
N ASP A 64 4.12 6.36 -6.93
CA ASP A 64 3.28 7.03 -7.93
C ASP A 64 2.36 6.01 -8.62
N ILE A 65 1.06 6.10 -8.34
CA ILE A 65 0.03 5.19 -8.88
C ILE A 65 -0.08 5.21 -10.40
N ASN A 66 0.39 6.26 -11.09
CA ASN A 66 0.34 6.34 -12.55
C ASN A 66 1.37 5.44 -13.22
N SER A 67 2.46 5.12 -12.51
CA SER A 67 3.53 4.23 -12.96
C SER A 67 3.56 2.89 -12.21
N TYR A 68 2.71 2.77 -11.19
CA TYR A 68 2.59 1.58 -10.37
C TYR A 68 1.87 0.46 -11.11
N HIS A 69 2.37 -0.77 -10.91
CA HIS A 69 1.63 -1.97 -11.25
C HIS A 69 1.78 -3.05 -10.17
N LEU A 70 0.75 -3.89 -10.07
CA LEU A 70 0.75 -5.14 -9.33
C LEU A 70 0.94 -6.31 -10.30
N GLU A 71 2.11 -6.91 -10.28
CA GLU A 71 2.42 -8.12 -11.05
C GLU A 71 1.90 -9.38 -10.33
N VAL A 72 1.30 -10.29 -11.07
CA VAL A 72 0.88 -11.62 -10.58
C VAL A 72 1.41 -12.67 -11.54
N ASP A 73 2.31 -13.53 -11.04
CA ASP A 73 3.10 -14.43 -11.88
C ASP A 73 3.48 -15.75 -11.17
N GLY A 74 4.46 -16.47 -11.72
CA GLY A 74 4.88 -17.78 -11.24
C GLY A 74 4.00 -18.92 -11.76
N LEU A 75 3.55 -19.79 -10.86
CA LEU A 75 2.73 -20.97 -11.15
C LEU A 75 1.25 -20.60 -11.34
N VAL A 76 0.97 -19.83 -12.38
CA VAL A 76 -0.38 -19.38 -12.78
C VAL A 76 -0.62 -19.62 -14.26
N ALA A 77 -1.87 -19.90 -14.65
CA ALA A 77 -2.23 -20.05 -16.06
C ALA A 77 -2.39 -18.68 -16.76
N HIS A 78 -2.72 -17.63 -16.01
CA HIS A 78 -3.00 -16.29 -16.52
C HIS A 78 -2.18 -15.25 -15.75
N PRO A 79 -0.88 -15.07 -16.07
CA PRO A 79 -0.10 -13.99 -15.49
C PRO A 79 -0.72 -12.63 -15.86
N ARG A 80 -0.69 -11.69 -14.92
CA ARG A 80 -1.34 -10.38 -15.06
C ARG A 80 -0.46 -9.27 -14.48
N ASN A 81 -0.65 -8.08 -15.00
CA ASN A 81 -0.03 -6.87 -14.48
C ASN A 81 -1.11 -5.78 -14.37
N TYR A 82 -1.58 -5.52 -13.15
CA TYR A 82 -2.71 -4.63 -12.90
C TYR A 82 -2.23 -3.22 -12.57
N THR A 83 -2.85 -2.21 -13.17
CA THR A 83 -2.79 -0.83 -12.66
C THR A 83 -3.50 -0.73 -11.30
N TYR A 84 -3.22 0.33 -10.54
CA TYR A 84 -3.89 0.57 -9.26
C TYR A 84 -5.43 0.61 -9.39
N ASP A 85 -5.95 1.29 -10.41
CA ASP A 85 -7.40 1.39 -10.64
C ASP A 85 -8.02 0.06 -11.05
N GLN A 86 -7.30 -0.79 -11.80
CA GLN A 86 -7.76 -2.14 -12.10
C GLN A 86 -7.84 -2.99 -10.84
N VAL A 87 -6.88 -2.91 -9.92
CA VAL A 87 -6.98 -3.59 -8.62
C VAL A 87 -8.24 -3.11 -7.88
N LYS A 88 -8.49 -1.80 -7.81
CA LYS A 88 -9.68 -1.25 -7.14
C LYS A 88 -11.02 -1.60 -7.80
N SER A 89 -11.00 -2.05 -9.06
CA SER A 89 -12.21 -2.44 -9.80
C SER A 89 -12.76 -3.82 -9.42
N PHE A 90 -11.98 -4.64 -8.70
CA PHE A 90 -12.46 -5.89 -8.10
C PHE A 90 -13.55 -5.60 -7.05
N GLN A 91 -14.28 -6.64 -6.63
CA GLN A 91 -15.22 -6.52 -5.52
C GLN A 91 -14.51 -6.04 -4.26
N ASN A 92 -15.07 -5.00 -3.66
CA ASN A 92 -14.51 -4.36 -2.48
C ASN A 92 -15.13 -4.92 -1.21
N TYR A 93 -14.29 -5.11 -0.20
CA TYR A 93 -14.63 -5.69 1.09
C TYR A 93 -14.08 -4.83 2.20
N GLN A 94 -14.78 -4.85 3.33
CA GLN A 94 -14.36 -4.17 4.55
C GLN A 94 -14.33 -5.16 5.71
N LYS A 95 -13.32 -5.06 6.58
CA LYS A 95 -13.23 -5.86 7.79
C LYS A 95 -12.41 -5.14 8.85
N VAL A 96 -12.89 -5.14 10.10
CA VAL A 96 -12.09 -4.74 11.25
C VAL A 96 -11.14 -5.87 11.61
N VAL A 97 -9.83 -5.60 11.59
CA VAL A 97 -8.80 -6.60 11.90
C VAL A 97 -7.77 -6.01 12.83
N LYS A 98 -7.44 -6.77 13.87
CA LYS A 98 -6.35 -6.48 14.79
C LYS A 98 -5.01 -6.94 14.19
N LEU A 99 -4.04 -6.04 14.20
CA LEU A 99 -2.63 -6.35 13.95
C LEU A 99 -1.91 -6.44 15.30
N ASP A 100 -1.26 -7.58 15.56
CA ASP A 100 -0.37 -7.77 16.71
C ASP A 100 1.10 -7.75 16.24
N CYS A 101 1.91 -6.86 16.82
CA CYS A 101 3.33 -6.74 16.49
C CYS A 101 4.20 -7.49 17.49
N VAL A 102 5.30 -8.06 17.00
CA VAL A 102 6.34 -8.72 17.83
C VAL A 102 7.00 -7.78 18.83
N GLU A 103 6.90 -6.46 18.63
CA GLU A 103 7.40 -5.42 19.54
C GLU A 103 6.43 -5.13 20.71
N GLY A 104 5.32 -5.87 20.84
CA GLY A 104 4.42 -5.78 21.98
C GLY A 104 3.35 -4.69 21.89
N TRP A 105 3.08 -4.16 20.70
CA TRP A 105 1.97 -3.24 20.45
C TRP A 105 0.97 -3.85 19.46
N SER A 106 -0.25 -3.33 19.47
CA SER A 106 -1.30 -3.77 18.54
C SER A 106 -2.21 -2.62 18.15
N VAL A 107 -2.83 -2.71 16.97
CA VAL A 107 -3.86 -1.77 16.50
C VAL A 107 -5.07 -2.51 15.96
N ASN A 108 -6.25 -1.93 16.14
CA ASN A 108 -7.49 -2.43 15.59
C ASN A 108 -7.98 -1.46 14.51
N ILE A 109 -8.00 -1.89 13.25
CA ILE A 109 -8.22 -0.98 12.11
C ILE A 109 -9.35 -1.52 11.24
N LEU A 110 -10.19 -0.63 10.73
CA LEU A 110 -11.13 -0.95 9.65
C LEU A 110 -10.37 -0.96 8.33
N TRP A 111 -10.15 -2.13 7.77
CA TRP A 111 -9.48 -2.27 6.47
C TRP A 111 -10.50 -2.29 5.35
N GLN A 112 -10.19 -1.62 4.23
CA GLN A 112 -10.92 -1.76 2.99
C GLN A 112 -9.97 -2.09 1.84
N GLY A 113 -10.39 -3.05 1.03
CA GLY A 113 -9.62 -3.51 -0.12
C GLY A 113 -10.32 -4.60 -0.91
N VAL A 114 -9.52 -5.40 -1.59
CA VAL A 114 -9.96 -6.54 -2.40
C VAL A 114 -9.48 -7.83 -1.75
N LEU A 115 -10.14 -8.96 -1.98
CA LEU A 115 -9.65 -10.22 -1.46
C LEU A 115 -8.51 -10.74 -2.34
N VAL A 116 -7.43 -11.18 -1.71
CA VAL A 116 -6.30 -11.81 -2.42
C VAL A 116 -6.80 -13.00 -3.23
N LYS A 117 -7.73 -13.80 -2.69
CA LYS A 117 -8.31 -14.95 -3.38
C LYS A 117 -8.98 -14.59 -4.71
N ASP A 118 -9.55 -13.38 -4.85
CA ASP A 118 -10.24 -12.98 -6.08
C ASP A 118 -9.22 -12.72 -7.19
N ILE A 119 -8.11 -12.06 -6.85
CA ILE A 119 -6.95 -11.88 -7.76
C ILE A 119 -6.36 -13.25 -8.15
N LEU A 120 -6.19 -14.15 -7.17
CA LEU A 120 -5.66 -15.49 -7.43
C LEU A 120 -6.60 -16.30 -8.33
N ASN A 121 -7.92 -16.20 -8.15
CA ASN A 121 -8.90 -16.88 -8.97
C ASN A 121 -8.83 -16.44 -10.44
N GLU A 122 -8.63 -15.14 -10.72
CA GLU A 122 -8.41 -14.65 -12.08
C GLU A 122 -7.09 -15.16 -12.68
N ALA A 123 -6.03 -15.26 -11.87
CA ALA A 123 -4.73 -15.76 -12.31
C ALA A 123 -4.72 -17.28 -12.57
N GLN A 124 -5.66 -18.02 -11.96
CA GLN A 124 -5.79 -19.49 -12.02
C GLN A 124 -4.49 -20.22 -11.62
N PRO A 125 -4.31 -20.50 -10.31
CA PRO A 125 -3.14 -21.22 -9.81
C PRO A 125 -2.98 -22.59 -10.48
N LEU A 126 -1.76 -22.92 -10.89
CA LEU A 126 -1.45 -24.24 -11.46
C LEU A 126 -1.39 -25.30 -10.35
N PRO A 127 -1.68 -26.59 -10.64
CA PRO A 127 -1.72 -27.65 -9.64
C PRO A 127 -0.50 -27.77 -8.71
N PRO A 128 0.75 -27.51 -9.14
CA PRO A 128 1.91 -27.58 -8.25
C PRO A 128 2.04 -26.40 -7.27
N ALA A 129 1.28 -25.31 -7.44
CA ALA A 129 1.36 -24.13 -6.58
C ALA A 129 0.88 -24.46 -5.15
N ASN A 130 1.70 -24.14 -4.15
CA ASN A 130 1.37 -24.36 -2.74
C ASN A 130 1.74 -23.16 -1.85
N THR A 131 2.46 -22.17 -2.40
CA THR A 131 3.00 -21.02 -1.68
C THR A 131 2.73 -19.77 -2.50
N VAL A 132 2.36 -18.68 -1.83
CA VAL A 132 2.25 -17.35 -2.42
C VAL A 132 3.29 -16.46 -1.78
N ILE A 133 4.13 -15.85 -2.60
CA ILE A 133 5.19 -14.94 -2.17
C ILE A 133 4.80 -13.54 -2.55
N PHE A 134 4.80 -12.64 -1.58
CA PHE A 134 4.59 -11.21 -1.80
C PHE A 134 5.93 -10.49 -1.80
N TYR A 135 6.07 -9.56 -2.73
CA TYR A 135 7.21 -8.65 -2.80
C TYR A 135 6.73 -7.20 -2.68
N ALA A 136 7.58 -6.38 -2.09
CA ALA A 136 7.36 -4.95 -1.92
C ALA A 136 8.37 -4.12 -2.71
N VAL A 137 8.00 -2.87 -2.98
CA VAL A 137 8.83 -1.87 -3.66
C VAL A 137 10.19 -1.67 -2.98
N ASP A 138 10.25 -1.72 -1.64
CA ASP A 138 11.49 -1.50 -0.88
C ASP A 138 12.41 -2.75 -0.82
N GLY A 139 12.00 -3.85 -1.45
CA GLY A 139 12.69 -5.13 -1.43
C GLY A 139 12.30 -6.04 -0.25
N TYR A 140 11.31 -5.65 0.56
CA TYR A 140 10.70 -6.55 1.53
C TYR A 140 9.99 -7.72 0.81
N SER A 141 10.00 -8.89 1.43
CA SER A 141 9.22 -10.04 0.95
C SER A 141 8.79 -10.93 2.10
N THR A 142 7.71 -11.67 1.90
CA THR A 142 7.18 -12.67 2.83
C THR A 142 6.35 -13.70 2.07
N SER A 143 6.15 -14.89 2.63
CA SER A 143 5.41 -15.99 2.00
C SER A 143 4.25 -16.50 2.85
N PHE A 144 3.24 -17.08 2.19
CA PHE A 144 2.12 -17.74 2.83
C PHE A 144 1.79 -19.05 2.13
N PRO A 145 1.26 -20.06 2.85
CA PRO A 145 0.60 -21.18 2.19
C PRO A 145 -0.53 -20.66 1.30
N LEU A 146 -0.65 -21.18 0.07
CA LEU A 146 -1.74 -20.83 -0.85
C LEU A 146 -3.10 -21.10 -0.20
N GLU A 147 -3.22 -22.20 0.52
CA GLU A 147 -4.43 -22.60 1.23
C GLU A 147 -4.88 -21.55 2.28
N TYR A 148 -3.92 -20.92 2.98
CA TYR A 148 -4.27 -19.85 3.94
C TYR A 148 -4.98 -18.69 3.24
N LEU A 149 -4.53 -18.30 2.04
CA LEU A 149 -5.15 -17.21 1.29
C LEU A 149 -6.49 -17.60 0.63
N GLN A 150 -6.67 -18.88 0.29
CA GLN A 150 -7.91 -19.39 -0.30
C GLN A 150 -9.01 -19.61 0.75
N ASN A 151 -8.65 -20.13 1.92
CA ASN A 151 -9.59 -20.49 2.99
C ASN A 151 -9.98 -19.30 3.87
N ASN A 152 -9.22 -18.20 3.83
CA ASN A 152 -9.49 -17.00 4.61
C ASN A 152 -9.86 -15.83 3.71
N GLN A 153 -10.64 -14.88 4.23
CA GLN A 153 -11.00 -13.64 3.53
C GLN A 153 -9.90 -12.59 3.73
N ILE A 154 -8.69 -12.88 3.25
CA ILE A 154 -7.53 -12.00 3.39
C ILE A 154 -7.67 -10.80 2.46
N ILE A 155 -7.68 -9.60 3.04
CA ILE A 155 -7.78 -8.34 2.32
C ILE A 155 -6.38 -7.87 1.91
N MET A 156 -6.27 -7.45 0.66
CA MET A 156 -5.22 -6.55 0.18
C MET A 156 -5.79 -5.14 0.18
N ALA A 157 -5.43 -4.38 1.21
CA ALA A 157 -6.05 -3.11 1.54
C ALA A 157 -5.43 -1.95 0.75
N TYR A 158 -6.27 -1.00 0.36
CA TYR A 158 -5.87 0.31 -0.14
C TYR A 158 -6.45 1.46 0.71
N GLN A 159 -7.23 1.14 1.74
CA GLN A 159 -7.84 2.07 2.68
C GLN A 159 -7.79 1.53 4.12
N MET A 160 -7.67 2.44 5.09
CA MET A 160 -7.77 2.19 6.53
C MET A 160 -8.65 3.26 7.18
N ASN A 161 -9.55 2.86 8.09
CA ASN A 161 -10.48 3.76 8.79
C ASN A 161 -11.24 4.71 7.84
N ASN A 162 -11.70 4.19 6.68
CA ASN A 162 -12.34 4.93 5.58
C ASN A 162 -11.48 6.03 4.91
N ALA A 163 -10.21 6.15 5.27
CA ALA A 163 -9.23 7.01 4.60
C ALA A 163 -8.34 6.17 3.68
N THR A 164 -7.86 6.77 2.59
CA THR A 164 -6.79 6.18 1.77
C THR A 164 -5.59 5.86 2.65
N LEU A 165 -4.92 4.73 2.41
CA LEU A 165 -3.69 4.44 3.16
C LEU A 165 -2.72 5.62 3.01
N PRO A 166 -2.14 6.11 4.11
CA PRO A 166 -0.98 6.99 4.00
C PRO A 166 0.24 6.18 3.53
N PRO A 167 1.25 6.83 2.90
CA PRO A 167 2.49 6.18 2.48
C PRO A 167 3.15 5.33 3.57
N GLU A 168 3.17 5.80 4.81
CA GLU A 168 3.74 5.15 5.98
C GLU A 168 3.05 3.82 6.34
N ARG A 169 1.81 3.63 5.87
CA ARG A 169 0.97 2.45 6.11
C ARG A 169 0.74 1.61 4.85
N GLY A 170 1.59 1.80 3.84
CA GLY A 170 1.69 0.86 2.72
C GLY A 170 0.94 1.27 1.46
N PHE A 171 0.54 2.53 1.30
CA PHE A 171 -0.01 3.00 0.02
C PHE A 171 0.91 2.65 -1.16
N PRO A 172 0.44 1.94 -2.20
CA PRO A 172 -0.97 1.79 -2.56
C PRO A 172 -1.66 0.55 -1.99
N LEU A 173 -0.91 -0.51 -1.64
CA LEU A 173 -1.44 -1.81 -1.21
C LEU A 173 -0.68 -2.38 -0.01
N GLN A 174 -1.41 -2.80 1.03
CA GLN A 174 -0.91 -3.51 2.20
C GLN A 174 -1.71 -4.79 2.46
N LEU A 175 -1.04 -5.87 2.86
CA LEU A 175 -1.69 -7.12 3.20
C LEU A 175 -2.24 -7.07 4.63
N VAL A 176 -3.51 -7.45 4.78
CA VAL A 176 -4.18 -7.63 6.08
C VAL A 176 -4.07 -9.09 6.48
N ALA A 177 -2.89 -9.51 6.91
CA ALA A 177 -2.56 -10.90 7.22
C ALA A 177 -3.13 -11.34 8.59
N GLU A 178 -4.45 -11.39 8.70
CA GLU A 178 -5.19 -11.85 9.88
C GLU A 178 -4.62 -13.15 10.44
N SER A 179 -4.57 -13.30 11.77
CA SER A 179 -3.97 -14.42 12.51
C SER A 179 -2.44 -14.54 12.42
N LYS A 180 -1.77 -13.54 11.84
CA LYS A 180 -0.31 -13.52 11.68
C LYS A 180 0.32 -12.33 12.39
N TRP A 181 1.55 -12.52 12.86
CA TRP A 181 2.38 -11.44 13.41
C TRP A 181 2.64 -10.34 12.39
N GLY A 182 2.76 -9.10 12.87
CA GLY A 182 2.89 -7.89 12.04
C GLY A 182 3.98 -7.93 10.97
N TYR A 183 5.07 -8.69 11.15
CA TYR A 183 6.09 -8.84 10.09
C TYR A 183 5.55 -9.55 8.84
N LYS A 184 4.48 -10.34 8.93
CA LYS A 184 3.82 -10.93 7.76
C LYS A 184 2.94 -9.92 7.00
N TRP A 185 2.62 -8.76 7.59
CA TRP A 185 1.75 -7.74 7.02
C TRP A 185 2.53 -6.82 6.07
N ILE A 186 2.88 -7.36 4.91
CA ILE A 186 3.68 -6.66 3.89
C ILE A 186 2.99 -5.37 3.41
N LYS A 187 3.80 -4.31 3.28
CA LYS A 187 3.42 -2.99 2.76
C LYS A 187 3.97 -2.78 1.37
N TRP A 188 3.38 -1.86 0.59
CA TRP A 188 3.87 -1.47 -0.74
C TRP A 188 4.01 -2.64 -1.69
N ILE A 189 3.04 -3.56 -1.66
CA ILE A 189 3.06 -4.76 -2.49
C ILE A 189 3.15 -4.35 -3.96
N ASN A 190 4.04 -4.95 -4.73
CA ASN A 190 4.14 -4.73 -6.18
C ASN A 190 4.15 -6.03 -6.99
N ARG A 191 4.35 -7.19 -6.35
CA ARG A 191 4.32 -8.49 -7.02
C ARG A 191 3.82 -9.60 -6.11
N ILE A 192 3.06 -10.53 -6.70
CA ILE A 192 2.54 -11.76 -6.10
C ILE A 192 2.98 -12.93 -6.97
N GLU A 193 3.89 -13.75 -6.46
CA GLU A 193 4.39 -14.93 -7.15
C GLU A 193 3.75 -16.19 -6.55
N LEU A 194 3.15 -17.03 -7.39
CA LEU A 194 2.76 -18.37 -6.99
C LEU A 194 3.93 -19.34 -7.18
N SER A 195 4.27 -20.07 -6.13
CA SER A 195 5.43 -20.94 -6.06
C SER A 195 5.06 -22.30 -5.46
N ASN A 196 5.94 -23.28 -5.63
CA ASN A 196 5.87 -24.58 -4.95
C ASN A 196 6.89 -24.69 -3.80
N ASN A 197 7.64 -23.62 -3.52
CA ASN A 197 8.65 -23.57 -2.46
C ASN A 197 8.04 -23.21 -1.10
N SER A 198 7.52 -24.21 -0.40
CA SER A 198 6.98 -24.07 0.97
C SER A 198 8.02 -23.67 2.02
N SER A 199 9.30 -23.71 1.69
CA SER A 199 10.40 -23.30 2.57
C SER A 199 10.92 -21.89 2.29
N PHE A 200 10.28 -21.13 1.38
CA PHE A 200 10.70 -19.77 1.05
C PHE A 200 10.78 -18.89 2.30
N GLN A 201 11.91 -18.19 2.44
CA GLN A 201 12.15 -17.26 3.54
C GLN A 201 12.24 -15.84 2.98
N GLY A 202 11.31 -14.99 3.40
CA GLY A 202 11.32 -13.57 3.12
C GLY A 202 12.35 -12.81 3.98
N TYR A 203 12.13 -11.53 4.15
CA TYR A 203 13.08 -10.65 4.81
C TYR A 203 13.29 -11.02 6.29
N TRP A 204 12.23 -11.11 7.09
CA TRP A 204 12.37 -11.44 8.52
C TRP A 204 12.58 -12.94 8.72
N GLU A 205 11.96 -13.78 7.90
CA GLU A 205 12.08 -15.23 7.99
C GLU A 205 13.52 -15.70 7.78
N SER A 206 14.27 -15.04 6.88
CA SER A 206 15.71 -15.31 6.67
C SER A 206 16.59 -14.81 7.81
N ARG A 207 16.04 -14.04 8.76
CA ARG A 207 16.72 -13.48 9.93
C ARG A 207 16.29 -14.16 11.23
N GLY A 208 15.76 -15.38 11.15
CA GLY A 208 15.40 -16.20 12.31
C GLY A 208 13.95 -16.09 12.75
N TYR A 209 13.11 -15.31 12.07
CA TYR A 209 11.67 -15.30 12.36
C TYR A 209 10.98 -16.54 11.77
N SER A 210 9.90 -16.97 12.41
CA SER A 210 9.09 -18.11 11.97
C SER A 210 8.54 -17.90 10.56
N ILE A 211 8.49 -18.96 9.75
CA ILE A 211 7.88 -18.91 8.41
C ILE A 211 6.35 -18.81 8.53
N SER A 212 5.75 -19.55 9.47
CA SER A 212 4.30 -19.58 9.68
C SER A 212 3.77 -18.21 10.09
N GLY A 213 4.52 -17.54 10.96
CA GLY A 213 4.16 -16.27 11.60
C GLY A 213 2.84 -16.31 12.36
N ASN A 214 2.40 -17.49 12.81
CA ASN A 214 1.14 -17.65 13.52
C ASN A 214 1.18 -16.97 14.90
N LEU A 215 0.10 -16.29 15.29
CA LEU A 215 0.00 -15.61 16.60
C LEU A 215 0.02 -16.57 17.80
N ASN A 216 -0.35 -17.84 17.61
CA ASN A 216 -0.37 -18.88 18.66
C ASN A 216 0.95 -19.68 18.73
N GLU A 217 1.98 -19.26 18.00
CA GLU A 217 3.30 -19.90 17.96
C GLU A 217 4.40 -18.87 18.27
N SER A 218 5.61 -19.35 18.57
CA SER A 218 6.79 -18.49 18.68
C SER A 218 7.03 -17.73 17.38
N PHE A 219 7.28 -16.43 17.48
CA PHE A 219 7.66 -15.61 16.33
C PHE A 219 9.12 -15.84 15.88
N LEU A 220 9.95 -16.51 16.69
CA LEU A 220 11.31 -16.94 16.36
C LEU A 220 11.37 -18.46 16.12
N LYS A 221 12.26 -18.86 15.22
CA LYS A 221 12.62 -20.26 14.91
C LYS A 221 13.42 -20.92 16.02
#